data_AF-A0A1K0IJQ2-F1
#
_entry.id   AF-A0A1K0IJQ2-F1
#
_cell.length_a   1.000
_cell.length_b   1.000
_cell.length_c   1.000
_cell.angle_alpha   90.00
_cell.angle_beta   90.00
_cell.angle_gamma   90.00
#
_symmetry.space_group_name_H-M   'P 1'
#
loop_
_entity.id
_entity.type
_entity.pdbx_description
1 polymer ?
#
loop_
_entity_poly.entity_id
_entity_poly.type
_entity_poly.pdbx_seq_one_letter_code
_entity_poly.pdbx_strand_id
1 'polypeptide(L)'
;MRIALLSDLHLSVHPMDPPMTGADVTVLAGDICRPEAAISWAKQFRRPALFVAGNHEFYGADLVTTMAQLQAHADGSSVHVLERAETVRGNVRFLGCTLWSDYRLYSCADERELGLRQATELVRDFSHIRVAPDFAQKFTPAVSQLLFDGSVAWLEQKFRERHDGPTVVITHFAPSRDSIHPRFSHSPLNACFVSDLKARILGWQPQLWMHGHTHDSFDYRIGNTRVIANPRGYAPNGVAENPSFDPGLVVEVD
;
A
#
# COMPACT_ATOMS: atom_id res chain seq x y z
N MET A 1 14.05 -1.35 16.31
CA MET A 1 12.57 -1.19 16.37
C MET A 1 11.88 -2.41 15.78
N ARG A 2 10.82 -2.91 16.43
CA ARG A 2 9.98 -4.02 15.94
C ARG A 2 8.69 -3.49 15.31
N ILE A 3 8.40 -3.92 14.09
CA ILE A 3 7.27 -3.44 13.27
C ILE A 3 6.38 -4.62 12.91
N ALA A 4 5.11 -4.62 13.31
CA ALA A 4 4.13 -5.58 12.81
C ALA A 4 3.62 -5.13 11.43
N LEU A 5 3.46 -6.04 10.46
CA LEU A 5 2.97 -5.73 9.12
C LEU A 5 1.68 -6.48 8.79
N LEU A 6 0.64 -5.73 8.45
CA LEU A 6 -0.65 -6.24 7.98
C LEU A 6 -1.11 -5.45 6.75
N SER A 7 -1.67 -6.14 5.76
CA SER A 7 -2.30 -5.51 4.61
C SER A 7 -3.39 -6.41 4.04
N ASP A 8 -4.28 -5.84 3.22
CA ASP A 8 -5.28 -6.59 2.47
C ASP A 8 -6.14 -7.48 3.36
N LEU A 9 -6.50 -6.97 4.55
CA LEU A 9 -7.27 -7.73 5.53
C LEU A 9 -8.71 -7.97 5.08
N HIS A 10 -9.22 -7.08 4.22
CA HIS A 10 -10.58 -7.12 3.65
C HIS A 10 -11.64 -7.48 4.70
N LEU A 11 -11.63 -6.76 5.83
CA LEU A 11 -12.41 -7.12 7.04
C LEU A 11 -13.93 -7.16 6.79
N SER A 12 -14.41 -6.46 5.76
CA SER A 12 -15.81 -6.53 5.33
C SER A 12 -16.19 -7.87 4.67
N VAL A 13 -15.21 -8.62 4.15
CA VAL A 13 -15.41 -9.97 3.61
C VAL A 13 -15.43 -10.98 4.75
N HIS A 14 -14.47 -10.88 5.66
CA HIS A 14 -14.49 -11.67 6.89
C HIS A 14 -13.70 -10.97 8.01
N PRO A 15 -14.32 -10.70 9.17
CA PRO A 15 -13.64 -10.04 10.29
C PRO A 15 -12.50 -10.89 10.85
N MET A 16 -11.58 -10.21 11.52
CA MET A 16 -10.58 -10.79 12.42
C MET A 16 -10.27 -9.80 13.54
N ASP A 17 -9.88 -10.30 14.69
CA ASP A 17 -9.41 -9.45 15.78
C ASP A 17 -7.99 -8.91 15.46
N PRO A 18 -7.63 -7.72 15.94
CA PRO A 18 -6.27 -7.22 15.87
C PRO A 18 -5.31 -8.21 16.54
N PRO A 19 -4.28 -8.71 15.83
CA PRO A 19 -3.35 -9.67 16.41
C PRO A 19 -2.53 -9.01 17.52
N MET A 20 -2.36 -9.73 18.63
CA MET A 20 -1.46 -9.31 19.69
C MET A 20 -0.03 -9.66 19.31
N THR A 21 0.74 -8.63 18.94
CA THR A 21 2.17 -8.77 18.67
C THR A 21 2.98 -8.05 19.75
N GLY A 22 4.26 -8.42 19.85
CA GLY A 22 5.23 -7.69 20.68
C GLY A 22 5.77 -6.42 20.01
N ALA A 23 5.22 -5.98 18.87
CA ALA A 23 5.78 -4.89 18.08
C ALA A 23 5.70 -3.53 18.81
N ASP A 24 6.58 -2.61 18.42
CA ASP A 24 6.60 -1.24 18.93
C ASP A 24 5.66 -0.32 18.13
N VAL A 25 5.41 -0.68 16.86
CA VAL A 25 4.49 0.00 15.93
C VAL A 25 3.84 -1.04 14.99
N THR A 26 2.59 -0.83 14.61
CA THR A 26 1.89 -1.64 13.59
C THR A 26 1.80 -0.85 12.29
N VAL A 27 2.15 -1.46 11.16
CA VAL A 27 1.93 -0.93 9.81
C VAL A 27 0.72 -1.62 9.20
N LEU A 28 -0.23 -0.80 8.74
CA LEU A 28 -1.42 -1.20 8.00
C LEU A 28 -1.27 -0.69 6.56
N ALA A 29 -0.80 -1.55 5.66
CA ALA A 29 -0.43 -1.20 4.28
C ALA A 29 -1.61 -1.37 3.29
N GLY A 30 -2.76 -0.79 3.63
CA GLY A 30 -3.95 -0.69 2.78
C GLY A 30 -4.89 -1.89 2.78
N ASP A 31 -6.08 -1.68 2.22
CA ASP A 31 -7.15 -2.65 2.04
C ASP A 31 -7.58 -3.34 3.34
N ILE A 32 -7.75 -2.52 4.39
CA ILE A 32 -8.20 -2.95 5.70
C ILE A 32 -9.73 -3.07 5.70
N CYS A 33 -10.43 -1.97 5.42
CA CYS A 33 -11.90 -1.90 5.41
C CYS A 33 -12.38 -0.53 4.85
N ARG A 34 -13.69 -0.25 4.91
CA ARG A 34 -14.22 1.10 4.70
C ARG A 34 -13.68 2.08 5.76
N PRO A 35 -13.54 3.39 5.46
CA PRO A 35 -12.79 4.34 6.29
C PRO A 35 -13.09 4.31 7.80
N GLU A 36 -14.35 4.47 8.21
CA GLU A 36 -14.72 4.47 9.63
C GLU A 36 -14.38 3.14 10.32
N ALA A 37 -14.73 2.02 9.68
CA ALA A 37 -14.50 0.68 10.22
C ALA A 37 -13.01 0.33 10.26
N ALA A 38 -12.25 0.72 9.22
CA ALA A 38 -10.80 0.50 9.14
C ALA A 38 -10.07 1.21 10.29
N ILE A 39 -10.39 2.49 10.50
CA ILE A 39 -9.78 3.26 11.59
C ILE A 39 -10.28 2.79 12.96
N SER A 40 -11.56 2.47 13.12
CA SER A 40 -12.09 1.92 14.38
C SER A 40 -11.43 0.58 14.74
N TRP A 41 -11.13 -0.25 13.75
CA TRP A 41 -10.37 -1.49 13.94
C TRP A 41 -8.91 -1.19 14.32
N ALA A 42 -8.25 -0.26 13.61
CA ALA A 42 -6.87 0.14 13.91
C ALA A 42 -6.69 0.76 15.32
N LYS A 43 -7.69 1.48 15.83
CA LYS A 43 -7.66 2.07 17.18
C LYS A 43 -7.58 1.05 18.31
N GLN A 44 -7.85 -0.22 18.05
CA GLN A 44 -7.80 -1.29 19.06
C GLN A 44 -6.36 -1.73 19.38
N PHE A 45 -5.37 -1.38 18.54
CA PHE A 45 -3.97 -1.65 18.85
C PHE A 45 -3.49 -0.82 20.05
N ARG A 46 -2.79 -1.47 20.98
CA ARG A 46 -2.18 -0.81 22.15
C ARG A 46 -1.00 0.10 21.78
N ARG A 47 -0.39 -0.14 20.63
CA ARG A 47 0.76 0.61 20.10
C ARG A 47 0.30 1.45 18.90
N PRO A 48 1.05 2.51 18.54
CA PRO A 48 0.71 3.31 17.37
C PRO A 48 0.56 2.48 16.10
N ALA A 49 -0.42 2.83 15.28
CA ALA A 49 -0.62 2.24 13.97
C ALA A 49 -0.30 3.28 12.89
N LEU A 50 0.50 2.91 11.89
CA LEU A 50 0.75 3.70 10.69
C LEU A 50 -0.11 3.13 9.56
N PHE A 51 -1.02 3.93 9.04
CA PHE A 51 -2.04 3.51 8.10
C PHE A 51 -1.78 4.16 6.74
N VAL A 52 -1.60 3.35 5.71
CA VAL A 52 -1.67 3.77 4.30
C VAL A 52 -2.96 3.21 3.74
N ALA A 53 -3.71 4.02 2.98
CA ALA A 53 -4.90 3.54 2.30
C ALA A 53 -4.50 2.65 1.12
N GLY A 54 -5.27 1.59 0.89
CA GLY A 54 -5.27 0.84 -0.35
C GLY A 54 -6.41 1.30 -1.26
N ASN A 55 -6.56 0.68 -2.42
CA ASN A 55 -7.60 1.05 -3.37
C ASN A 55 -9.02 0.74 -2.84
N HIS A 56 -9.16 -0.27 -1.97
CA HIS A 56 -10.46 -0.66 -1.45
C HIS A 56 -11.06 0.34 -0.46
N GLU A 57 -10.26 1.12 0.27
CA GLU A 57 -10.79 2.20 1.11
C GLU A 57 -11.64 3.19 0.29
N PHE A 58 -11.30 3.41 -0.99
CA PHE A 58 -11.94 4.38 -1.89
C PHE A 58 -13.17 3.86 -2.64
N TYR A 59 -13.44 2.55 -2.62
CA TYR A 59 -14.54 1.97 -3.41
C TYR A 59 -15.91 2.55 -3.00
N GLY A 60 -16.70 2.97 -3.99
CA GLY A 60 -18.01 3.61 -3.80
C GLY A 60 -17.95 5.10 -3.46
N ALA A 61 -16.75 5.65 -3.26
CA ALA A 61 -16.51 7.02 -2.84
C ALA A 61 -15.56 7.73 -3.83
N ASP A 62 -14.76 8.68 -3.34
CA ASP A 62 -13.80 9.45 -4.11
C ASP A 62 -12.51 9.69 -3.32
N LEU A 63 -11.43 10.00 -4.04
CA LEU A 63 -10.10 10.15 -3.45
C LEU A 63 -10.04 11.22 -2.36
N VAL A 64 -10.72 12.35 -2.54
CA VAL A 64 -10.63 13.51 -1.64
C VAL A 64 -11.41 13.27 -0.36
N THR A 65 -12.69 12.90 -0.47
CA THR A 65 -13.56 12.66 0.67
C THR A 65 -13.09 11.46 1.49
N THR A 66 -12.66 10.37 0.85
CA THR A 66 -12.16 9.19 1.56
C THR A 66 -10.92 9.51 2.39
N MET A 67 -9.93 10.23 1.83
CA MET A 67 -8.74 10.61 2.61
C MET A 67 -9.08 11.53 3.79
N ALA A 68 -9.96 12.51 3.57
CA ALA A 68 -10.43 13.39 4.64
C ALA A 68 -11.15 12.61 5.75
N GLN A 69 -11.97 11.61 5.40
CA GLN A 69 -12.64 10.73 6.37
C GLN A 69 -11.64 9.89 7.17
N LEU A 70 -10.69 9.24 6.50
CA LEU A 70 -9.65 8.44 7.18
C LEU A 70 -8.90 9.30 8.21
N GLN A 71 -8.48 10.50 7.82
CA GLN A 71 -7.80 11.45 8.72
C GLN A 71 -8.69 11.91 9.87
N ALA A 72 -9.94 12.30 9.58
CA ALA A 72 -10.89 12.75 10.60
C ALA A 72 -11.23 11.65 11.61
N HIS A 73 -11.40 10.41 11.15
CA HIS A 73 -11.62 9.28 12.05
C HIS A 73 -10.38 8.94 12.88
N ALA A 74 -9.18 9.17 12.36
CA ALA A 74 -7.93 8.91 13.07
C ALA A 74 -7.56 10.00 14.08
N ASP A 75 -8.14 11.19 13.94
CA ASP A 75 -7.86 12.33 14.80
C ASP A 75 -8.07 12.01 16.30
N GLY A 76 -7.17 12.55 17.14
CA GLY A 76 -7.13 12.28 18.57
C GLY A 76 -6.77 10.84 18.98
N SER A 77 -6.32 9.98 18.06
CA SER A 77 -5.95 8.58 18.36
C SER A 77 -4.47 8.27 18.12
N SER A 78 -4.07 7.02 18.37
CA SER A 78 -2.72 6.51 18.09
C SER A 78 -2.52 6.09 16.63
N VAL A 79 -3.56 6.17 15.79
CA VAL A 79 -3.52 5.85 14.35
C VAL A 79 -3.05 7.07 13.56
N HIS A 80 -2.05 6.88 12.70
CA HIS A 80 -1.48 7.93 11.85
C HIS A 80 -1.70 7.55 10.39
N VAL A 81 -2.61 8.25 9.71
CA VAL A 81 -2.88 8.06 8.29
C VAL A 81 -1.82 8.78 7.46
N LEU A 82 -1.16 8.08 6.55
CA LEU A 82 -0.07 8.57 5.73
C LEU A 82 -0.45 8.56 4.24
N GLU A 83 -0.41 9.73 3.61
CA GLU A 83 -0.52 9.89 2.16
C GLU A 83 0.41 11.03 1.74
N ARG A 84 1.58 10.66 1.17
CA ARG A 84 2.73 11.56 0.98
C ARG A 84 3.08 12.30 2.28
N ALA A 85 3.08 11.54 3.36
CA ALA A 85 3.34 12.04 4.70
C ALA A 85 4.49 11.28 5.37
N GLU A 86 5.20 11.99 6.23
CA GLU A 86 6.31 11.48 7.01
C GLU A 86 5.94 11.42 8.49
N THR A 87 6.44 10.40 9.19
CA THR A 87 6.48 10.42 10.65
C THR A 87 7.77 9.79 11.16
N VAL A 88 8.24 10.24 12.32
CA VAL A 88 9.43 9.68 12.97
C VAL A 88 9.00 9.02 14.29
N ARG A 89 9.53 7.82 14.53
CA ARG A 89 9.34 7.06 15.77
C ARG A 89 10.70 6.58 16.24
N GLY A 90 11.13 7.02 17.43
CA GLY A 90 12.52 6.82 17.85
C GLY A 90 13.48 7.48 16.84
N ASN A 91 14.41 6.71 16.29
CA ASN A 91 15.32 7.11 15.22
C ASN A 91 14.83 6.70 13.82
N VAL A 92 13.69 6.00 13.69
CA VAL A 92 13.20 5.46 12.41
C VAL A 92 12.27 6.47 11.74
N ARG A 93 12.59 6.83 10.49
CA ARG A 93 11.74 7.67 9.63
C ARG A 93 10.83 6.77 8.80
N PHE A 94 9.54 7.06 8.81
CA PHE A 94 8.53 6.39 8.02
C PHE A 94 8.00 7.34 6.95
N LEU A 95 7.99 6.89 5.70
CA LEU A 95 7.42 7.59 4.56
C LEU A 95 6.25 6.77 4.02
N GLY A 96 5.04 7.32 4.03
CA GLY A 96 3.83 6.60 3.63
C GLY A 96 3.07 7.28 2.49
N CYS A 97 2.68 6.51 1.49
CA CYS A 97 1.78 6.93 0.43
C CYS A 97 1.09 5.72 -0.21
N THR A 98 -0.10 5.89 -0.78
CA THR A 98 -0.80 4.81 -1.50
C THR A 98 0.04 4.26 -2.67
N LEU A 99 0.86 5.14 -3.27
CA LEU A 99 1.67 4.98 -4.47
C LEU A 99 0.88 4.90 -5.78
N TRP A 100 -0.23 4.15 -5.85
CA TRP A 100 -0.97 3.87 -7.08
C TRP A 100 -0.09 3.26 -8.21
N SER A 101 -0.70 2.78 -9.28
CA SER A 101 0.05 2.24 -10.41
C SER A 101 0.31 3.28 -11.49
N ASP A 102 1.47 3.18 -12.14
CA ASP A 102 1.83 4.03 -13.26
C ASP A 102 1.50 3.43 -14.62
N TYR A 103 1.12 2.16 -14.69
CA TYR A 103 0.82 1.44 -15.93
C TYR A 103 1.99 1.44 -16.95
N ARG A 104 3.24 1.63 -16.49
CA ARG A 104 4.46 1.66 -17.33
C ARG A 104 5.34 0.41 -17.16
N LEU A 105 4.83 -0.62 -16.48
CA LEU A 105 5.55 -1.87 -16.19
C LEU A 105 6.17 -2.54 -17.43
N TYR A 106 5.49 -2.45 -18.58
CA TYR A 106 5.91 -3.07 -19.83
C TYR A 106 6.52 -2.05 -20.80
N SER A 107 7.67 -2.37 -21.39
CA SER A 107 8.37 -1.52 -22.36
C SER A 107 7.75 -1.60 -23.77
N CYS A 108 7.08 -2.70 -24.11
CA CYS A 108 6.38 -2.87 -25.38
C CYS A 108 5.08 -2.05 -25.41
N ALA A 109 4.83 -1.32 -26.50
CA ALA A 109 3.64 -0.48 -26.63
C ALA A 109 2.35 -1.30 -26.67
N ASP A 110 2.34 -2.40 -27.43
CA ASP A 110 1.18 -3.27 -27.58
C ASP A 110 0.79 -3.95 -26.26
N GLU A 111 1.78 -4.36 -25.45
CA GLU A 111 1.55 -4.92 -24.12
C GLU A 111 0.95 -3.89 -23.16
N ARG A 112 1.43 -2.64 -23.20
CA ARG A 112 0.85 -1.56 -22.41
C ARG A 112 -0.58 -1.26 -22.82
N GLU A 113 -0.85 -1.17 -24.12
CA GLU A 113 -2.20 -0.89 -24.62
C GLU A 113 -3.16 -2.03 -24.25
N LEU A 114 -2.73 -3.28 -24.40
CA LEU A 114 -3.49 -4.45 -23.96
C LEU A 114 -3.76 -4.39 -22.45
N GLY A 115 -2.74 -4.12 -21.64
CA GLY A 115 -2.85 -3.96 -20.20
C GLY A 115 -3.84 -2.86 -19.82
N LEU A 116 -3.76 -1.68 -20.43
CA LEU A 116 -4.68 -0.55 -20.17
C LEU A 116 -6.12 -0.87 -20.55
N ARG A 117 -6.35 -1.55 -21.69
CA ARG A 117 -7.69 -2.00 -22.09
C ARG A 117 -8.26 -2.97 -21.08
N GLN A 118 -7.52 -4.03 -20.76
CA GLN A 118 -7.94 -5.02 -19.76
C GLN A 118 -8.14 -4.41 -18.37
N ALA A 119 -7.26 -3.48 -17.96
CA ALA A 119 -7.39 -2.78 -16.69
C ALA A 119 -8.72 -2.03 -16.62
N THR A 120 -9.03 -1.25 -17.67
CA THR A 120 -10.26 -0.46 -17.75
C THR A 120 -11.52 -1.34 -17.73
N GLU A 121 -11.44 -2.55 -18.29
CA GLU A 121 -12.56 -3.50 -18.35
C GLU A 121 -12.72 -4.32 -17.05
N LEU A 122 -11.63 -4.72 -16.40
CA LEU A 122 -11.61 -5.75 -15.36
C LEU A 122 -11.32 -5.21 -13.96
N VAL A 123 -10.61 -4.09 -13.82
CA VAL A 123 -10.22 -3.54 -12.52
C VAL A 123 -11.33 -2.64 -11.99
N ARG A 124 -11.83 -2.98 -10.80
CA ARG A 124 -12.97 -2.29 -10.19
C ARG A 124 -12.67 -0.84 -9.81
N ASP A 125 -11.40 -0.48 -9.64
CA ASP A 125 -10.96 0.88 -9.32
C ASP A 125 -11.61 1.91 -10.26
N PHE A 126 -11.60 1.65 -11.57
CA PHE A 126 -12.09 2.59 -12.58
C PHE A 126 -13.62 2.64 -12.71
N SER A 127 -14.33 1.69 -12.11
CA SER A 127 -15.79 1.68 -12.07
C SER A 127 -16.35 2.13 -10.72
N HIS A 128 -15.59 1.94 -9.63
CA HIS A 128 -16.02 2.15 -8.25
C HIS A 128 -15.40 3.39 -7.58
N ILE A 129 -14.36 4.01 -8.13
CA ILE A 129 -13.70 5.19 -7.52
C ILE A 129 -13.96 6.44 -8.38
N ARG A 130 -14.30 7.56 -7.73
CA ARG A 130 -14.35 8.90 -8.33
C ARG A 130 -13.13 9.74 -7.93
N VAL A 131 -12.86 10.81 -8.66
CA VAL A 131 -11.70 11.68 -8.36
C VAL A 131 -11.97 12.59 -7.16
N ALA A 132 -13.13 13.23 -7.11
CA ALA A 132 -13.47 14.23 -6.10
C ALA A 132 -14.99 14.30 -5.89
N PRO A 133 -15.48 14.88 -4.78
CA PRO A 133 -16.90 15.18 -4.63
C PRO A 133 -17.36 16.12 -5.75
N ASP A 134 -18.59 15.94 -6.21
CA ASP A 134 -19.24 16.77 -7.23
C ASP A 134 -18.51 16.83 -8.60
N PHE A 135 -17.51 15.97 -8.81
CA PHE A 135 -16.82 15.82 -10.07
C PHE A 135 -17.21 14.49 -10.74
N ALA A 136 -17.86 14.57 -11.90
CA ALA A 136 -18.40 13.40 -12.59
C ALA A 136 -17.32 12.41 -13.09
N GLN A 137 -16.06 12.83 -13.12
CA GLN A 137 -14.96 12.01 -13.61
C GLN A 137 -14.65 10.86 -12.65
N LYS A 138 -14.70 9.63 -13.19
CA LYS A 138 -14.21 8.44 -12.50
C LYS A 138 -12.69 8.42 -12.44
N PHE A 139 -12.15 7.63 -11.53
CA PHE A 139 -10.75 7.28 -11.55
C PHE A 139 -10.38 6.65 -12.90
N THR A 140 -9.21 6.99 -13.44
CA THR A 140 -8.72 6.46 -14.72
C THR A 140 -7.23 6.11 -14.61
N PRO A 141 -6.66 5.31 -15.53
CA PRO A 141 -5.22 5.06 -15.55
C PRO A 141 -4.38 6.33 -15.59
N ALA A 142 -4.84 7.37 -16.30
CA ALA A 142 -4.16 8.66 -16.36
C ALA A 142 -4.17 9.41 -15.02
N VAL A 143 -5.26 9.33 -14.26
CA VAL A 143 -5.32 9.88 -12.89
C VAL A 143 -4.40 9.08 -11.96
N SER A 144 -4.40 7.76 -12.08
CA SER A 144 -3.51 6.88 -11.31
C SER A 144 -2.03 7.21 -11.56
N GLN A 145 -1.64 7.40 -12.82
CA GLN A 145 -0.32 7.88 -13.23
C GLN A 145 0.06 9.21 -12.59
N LEU A 146 -0.85 10.19 -12.60
CA LEU A 146 -0.61 11.50 -11.99
C LEU A 146 -0.35 11.39 -10.49
N LEU A 147 -1.11 10.55 -9.78
CA LEU A 147 -0.92 10.30 -8.35
C LEU A 147 0.39 9.57 -8.06
N PHE A 148 0.75 8.60 -8.89
CA PHE A 148 2.03 7.91 -8.81
C PHE A 148 3.20 8.87 -9.00
N ASP A 149 3.17 9.68 -10.05
CA ASP A 149 4.24 10.64 -10.35
C ASP A 149 4.40 11.65 -9.19
N GLY A 150 3.29 12.10 -8.61
CA GLY A 150 3.30 12.95 -7.41
C GLY A 150 3.88 12.25 -6.17
N SER A 151 3.59 10.97 -5.97
CA SER A 151 4.10 10.17 -4.85
C SER A 151 5.61 9.94 -4.98
N VAL A 152 6.06 9.58 -6.18
CA VAL A 152 7.47 9.39 -6.49
C VAL A 152 8.25 10.69 -6.37
N ALA A 153 7.75 11.81 -6.89
CA ALA A 153 8.41 13.11 -6.77
C ALA A 153 8.56 13.53 -5.30
N TRP A 154 7.54 13.27 -4.48
CA TRP A 154 7.60 13.49 -3.04
C TRP A 154 8.65 12.58 -2.35
N LEU A 155 8.69 11.28 -2.69
CA LEU A 155 9.73 10.37 -2.18
C LEU A 155 11.13 10.85 -2.57
N GLU A 156 11.34 11.27 -3.83
CA GLU A 156 12.62 11.82 -4.28
C GLU A 156 13.04 13.04 -3.45
N GLN A 157 12.10 13.92 -3.11
CA GLN A 157 12.38 15.05 -2.21
C GLN A 157 12.78 14.56 -0.82
N LYS A 158 12.03 13.61 -0.24
CA LYS A 158 12.31 13.08 1.09
C LYS A 158 13.63 12.34 1.22
N PHE A 159 14.06 11.64 0.18
CA PHE A 159 15.39 11.00 0.17
C PHE A 159 16.55 11.99 -0.05
N ARG A 160 16.30 13.23 -0.46
CA ARG A 160 17.31 14.31 -0.44
C ARG A 160 17.46 14.94 0.95
N GLU A 161 16.44 14.82 1.79
CA GLU A 161 16.48 15.30 3.18
C GLU A 161 17.33 14.35 4.04
N ARG A 162 18.37 14.90 4.68
CA ARG A 162 19.25 14.13 5.56
C ARG A 162 18.46 13.58 6.76
N HIS A 163 18.61 12.28 6.99
CA HIS A 163 18.13 11.60 8.19
C HIS A 163 19.20 10.57 8.57
N ASP A 164 19.73 10.67 9.80
CA ASP A 164 20.86 9.84 10.24
C ASP A 164 20.42 8.43 10.65
N GLY A 165 19.12 8.20 10.86
CA GLY A 165 18.56 6.89 11.18
C GLY A 165 18.04 6.13 9.95
N PRO A 166 17.46 4.94 10.16
CA PRO A 166 16.88 4.18 9.07
C PRO A 166 15.60 4.83 8.52
N THR A 167 15.35 4.60 7.24
CA THR A 167 14.11 4.99 6.57
C THR A 167 13.32 3.76 6.16
N VAL A 168 12.04 3.74 6.49
CA VAL A 168 11.05 2.73 6.10
C VAL A 168 10.05 3.38 5.16
N VAL A 169 9.78 2.75 4.02
CA VAL A 169 8.73 3.19 3.09
C VAL A 169 7.54 2.25 3.23
N ILE A 170 6.33 2.82 3.27
CA ILE A 170 5.07 2.08 3.32
C ILE A 170 4.25 2.49 2.10
N THR A 171 3.91 1.51 1.26
CA THR A 171 2.97 1.70 0.15
C THR A 171 1.87 0.66 0.19
N HIS A 172 0.77 0.88 -0.52
CA HIS A 172 -0.15 -0.22 -0.77
C HIS A 172 0.28 -0.97 -2.04
N PHE A 173 0.45 -0.25 -3.15
CA PHE A 173 0.87 -0.80 -4.43
C PHE A 173 2.34 -1.25 -4.38
N ALA A 174 2.65 -2.32 -5.12
CA ALA A 174 3.96 -2.94 -5.08
C ALA A 174 5.00 -2.15 -5.90
N PRO A 175 6.23 -1.98 -5.38
CA PRO A 175 7.22 -1.07 -5.97
C PRO A 175 8.19 -1.76 -6.94
N SER A 176 8.07 -3.06 -7.19
CA SER A 176 8.96 -3.77 -8.10
C SER A 176 8.35 -5.02 -8.70
N ARG A 177 8.85 -5.39 -9.89
CA ARG A 177 8.53 -6.63 -10.62
C ARG A 177 8.82 -7.89 -9.81
N ASP A 178 9.72 -7.81 -8.84
CA ASP A 178 10.08 -8.91 -7.95
C ASP A 178 8.91 -9.27 -6.99
N SER A 179 7.86 -8.41 -6.90
CA SER A 179 6.57 -8.70 -6.24
C SER A 179 5.50 -9.28 -7.18
N ILE A 180 5.89 -9.87 -8.32
CA ILE A 180 4.97 -10.59 -9.21
C ILE A 180 5.12 -12.09 -8.94
N HIS A 181 4.07 -12.73 -8.45
CA HIS A 181 4.10 -14.18 -8.24
C HIS A 181 4.31 -14.89 -9.59
N PRO A 182 5.11 -15.97 -9.67
CA PRO A 182 5.41 -16.67 -10.94
C PRO A 182 4.18 -17.07 -11.76
N ARG A 183 3.06 -17.37 -11.08
CA ARG A 183 1.74 -17.67 -11.68
C ARG A 183 1.19 -16.54 -12.58
N PHE A 184 1.70 -15.33 -12.43
CA PHE A 184 1.29 -14.13 -13.18
C PHE A 184 2.42 -13.52 -14.02
N SER A 185 3.58 -14.16 -14.17
CA SER A 185 4.81 -13.60 -14.78
C SER A 185 4.68 -12.94 -16.16
N HIS A 186 3.61 -13.25 -16.91
CA HIS A 186 3.32 -12.68 -18.24
C HIS A 186 1.95 -12.02 -18.34
N SER A 187 1.29 -11.77 -17.21
CA SER A 187 -0.03 -11.15 -17.21
C SER A 187 0.07 -9.66 -17.53
N PRO A 188 -0.49 -9.17 -18.64
CA PRO A 188 -0.54 -7.73 -18.92
C PRO A 188 -1.24 -6.92 -17.82
N LEU A 189 -2.12 -7.56 -17.02
CA LEU A 189 -2.75 -6.94 -15.87
C LEU A 189 -1.80 -6.61 -14.71
N ASN A 190 -0.58 -7.16 -14.67
CA ASN A 190 0.39 -6.82 -13.62
C ASN A 190 0.66 -5.32 -13.52
N ALA A 191 0.52 -4.59 -14.64
CA ALA A 191 0.63 -3.13 -14.69
C ALA A 191 -0.46 -2.40 -13.87
N CYS A 192 -1.48 -3.09 -13.36
CA CYS A 192 -2.45 -2.52 -12.43
C CYS A 192 -1.97 -2.58 -10.98
N PHE A 193 -1.09 -3.54 -10.66
CA PHE A 193 -0.73 -3.88 -9.28
C PHE A 193 0.72 -3.49 -8.92
N VAL A 194 1.58 -3.40 -9.94
CA VAL A 194 3.03 -3.27 -9.78
C VAL A 194 3.57 -2.17 -10.70
N SER A 195 4.37 -1.28 -10.12
CA SER A 195 5.22 -0.31 -10.84
C SER A 195 6.69 -0.65 -10.61
N ASP A 196 7.56 -0.46 -11.60
CA ASP A 196 8.99 -0.79 -11.44
C ASP A 196 9.82 0.40 -10.92
N LEU A 197 9.99 0.47 -9.60
CA LEU A 197 10.83 1.46 -8.93
C LEU A 197 12.24 0.94 -8.60
N LYS A 198 12.66 -0.21 -9.13
CA LYS A 198 13.93 -0.87 -8.76
C LYS A 198 15.14 0.06 -8.85
N ALA A 199 15.25 0.83 -9.93
CA ALA A 199 16.34 1.80 -10.10
C ALA A 199 16.30 2.94 -9.06
N ARG A 200 15.11 3.43 -8.70
CA ARG A 200 14.94 4.47 -7.67
C ARG A 200 15.26 3.92 -6.28
N ILE A 201 14.80 2.71 -5.95
CA ILE A 201 15.12 2.02 -4.70
C ILE A 201 16.64 1.82 -4.56
N LEU A 202 17.32 1.45 -5.65
CA LEU A 202 18.78 1.35 -5.66
C LEU A 202 19.48 2.69 -5.38
N GLY A 203 18.89 3.82 -5.76
CA GLY A 203 19.40 5.15 -5.42
C GLY A 203 19.04 5.60 -4.00
N TRP A 204 17.84 5.30 -3.53
CA TRP A 204 17.32 5.77 -2.23
C TRP A 204 17.77 4.93 -1.04
N GLN A 205 17.95 3.61 -1.23
CA GLN A 205 18.38 2.64 -0.21
C GLN A 205 17.63 2.74 1.14
N PRO A 206 16.27 2.85 1.20
CA PRO A 206 15.57 2.68 2.48
C PRO A 206 15.90 1.31 3.08
N GLN A 207 15.97 1.17 4.39
CA GLN A 207 16.30 -0.12 5.00
C GLN A 207 15.18 -1.15 4.74
N LEU A 208 13.92 -0.68 4.73
CA LEU A 208 12.74 -1.50 4.56
C LEU A 208 11.70 -0.82 3.68
N TRP A 209 11.06 -1.60 2.80
CA TRP A 209 9.87 -1.21 2.05
C TRP A 209 8.76 -2.22 2.30
N MET A 210 7.65 -1.77 2.87
CA MET A 210 6.49 -2.60 3.18
C MET A 210 5.37 -2.29 2.19
N HIS A 211 4.76 -3.33 1.60
CA HIS A 211 3.60 -3.16 0.70
C HIS A 211 2.53 -4.26 0.85
N GLY A 212 1.44 -4.13 0.10
CA GLY A 212 0.33 -5.08 0.02
C GLY A 212 -0.12 -5.33 -1.42
N HIS A 213 -1.44 -5.35 -1.64
CA HIS A 213 -2.18 -5.35 -2.91
C HIS A 213 -2.09 -6.61 -3.76
N THR A 214 -0.95 -7.29 -3.78
CA THR A 214 -0.69 -8.43 -4.67
C THR A 214 -1.29 -9.75 -4.20
N HIS A 215 -1.82 -9.81 -2.97
CA HIS A 215 -2.42 -10.99 -2.34
C HIS A 215 -1.50 -12.25 -2.30
N ASP A 216 -0.20 -12.05 -2.46
CA ASP A 216 0.86 -13.03 -2.27
C ASP A 216 1.92 -12.44 -1.32
N SER A 217 2.50 -13.27 -0.46
CA SER A 217 3.61 -12.85 0.42
C SER A 217 4.91 -12.74 -0.35
N PHE A 218 5.69 -11.69 -0.07
CA PHE A 218 7.00 -11.46 -0.68
C PHE A 218 8.01 -11.05 0.38
N ASP A 219 9.26 -11.49 0.23
CA ASP A 219 10.40 -11.07 1.04
C ASP A 219 11.68 -11.19 0.22
N TYR A 220 12.20 -10.06 -0.26
CA TYR A 220 13.37 -10.02 -1.13
C TYR A 220 14.18 -8.75 -0.90
N ARG A 221 15.30 -8.61 -1.63
CA ARG A 221 16.19 -7.44 -1.52
C ARG A 221 16.41 -6.75 -2.85
N ILE A 222 16.41 -5.41 -2.81
CA ILE A 222 16.91 -4.54 -3.88
C ILE A 222 18.05 -3.70 -3.29
N GLY A 223 19.30 -4.08 -3.55
CA GLY A 223 20.45 -3.49 -2.87
C GLY A 223 20.38 -3.74 -1.35
N ASN A 224 20.44 -2.67 -0.55
CA ASN A 224 20.31 -2.76 0.91
C ASN A 224 18.86 -2.72 1.42
N THR A 225 17.89 -2.45 0.54
CA THR A 225 16.47 -2.43 0.89
C THR A 225 15.91 -3.83 0.95
N ARG A 226 15.35 -4.23 2.09
CA ARG A 226 14.44 -5.37 2.18
C ARG A 226 13.05 -4.91 1.72
N VAL A 227 12.43 -5.61 0.78
CA VAL A 227 11.05 -5.37 0.36
C VAL A 227 10.21 -6.53 0.85
N ILE A 228 9.12 -6.23 1.56
CA ILE A 228 8.28 -7.24 2.20
C ILE A 228 6.79 -6.95 2.01
N ALA A 229 6.00 -8.01 1.82
CA ALA A 229 4.54 -7.97 1.80
C ALA A 229 3.97 -9.17 2.55
N ASN A 230 2.92 -8.92 3.33
CA ASN A 230 2.20 -9.93 4.10
C ASN A 230 0.67 -9.72 3.99
N PRO A 231 0.11 -9.76 2.77
CA PRO A 231 -1.31 -9.54 2.55
C PRO A 231 -2.12 -10.74 3.02
N ARG A 232 -3.28 -10.52 3.63
CA ARG A 232 -4.24 -11.61 3.87
C ARG A 232 -4.97 -12.01 2.59
N GLY A 233 -5.28 -11.02 1.75
CA GLY A 233 -6.17 -11.17 0.60
C GLY A 233 -7.62 -11.40 1.05
N TYR A 234 -8.50 -11.73 0.11
CA TYR A 234 -9.89 -12.02 0.46
C TYR A 234 -9.97 -13.29 1.30
N ALA A 235 -10.82 -13.30 2.34
CA ALA A 235 -10.97 -14.45 3.23
C ALA A 235 -12.40 -15.02 3.24
N PRO A 236 -12.99 -15.39 2.09
CA PRO A 236 -14.35 -15.91 2.05
C PRO A 236 -14.47 -17.16 2.93
N ASN A 237 -15.51 -17.21 3.76
CA ASN A 237 -15.79 -18.31 4.69
C ASN A 237 -14.64 -18.63 5.67
N GLY A 238 -13.77 -17.67 6.01
CA GLY A 238 -12.66 -17.95 6.93
C GLY A 238 -11.33 -18.26 6.28
N VAL A 239 -11.32 -18.58 4.98
CA VAL A 239 -10.14 -19.10 4.30
C VAL A 239 -9.46 -17.97 3.55
N ALA A 240 -8.30 -17.53 4.05
CA ALA A 240 -7.50 -16.49 3.39
C ALA A 240 -7.04 -16.95 2.00
N GLU A 241 -7.16 -16.06 1.02
CA GLU A 241 -6.64 -16.25 -0.35
C GLU A 241 -5.12 -16.42 -0.35
N ASN A 242 -4.42 -15.70 0.53
CA ASN A 242 -3.02 -15.95 0.80
C ASN A 242 -2.86 -16.98 1.95
N PRO A 243 -2.49 -18.24 1.67
CA PRO A 243 -2.26 -19.24 2.72
C PRO A 243 -1.00 -18.97 3.55
N SER A 244 -0.12 -18.07 3.09
CA SER A 244 1.11 -17.67 3.78
C SER A 244 0.98 -16.38 4.59
N PHE A 245 -0.24 -15.84 4.71
CA PHE A 245 -0.49 -14.69 5.59
C PHE A 245 -0.18 -15.06 7.04
N ASP A 246 0.71 -14.29 7.67
CA ASP A 246 1.05 -14.44 9.07
C ASP A 246 0.56 -13.22 9.88
N PRO A 247 -0.51 -13.35 10.69
CA PRO A 247 -1.01 -12.24 11.51
C PRO A 247 -0.02 -11.83 12.62
N GLY A 248 0.98 -12.67 12.91
CA GLY A 248 2.04 -12.43 13.88
C GLY A 248 3.34 -11.87 13.29
N LEU A 249 3.39 -11.57 11.99
CA LEU A 249 4.61 -11.14 11.33
C LEU A 249 5.16 -9.84 11.95
N VAL A 250 6.35 -9.93 12.52
CA VAL A 250 7.12 -8.80 13.06
C VAL A 250 8.46 -8.73 12.36
N VAL A 251 8.80 -7.53 11.87
CA VAL A 251 10.05 -7.22 11.19
C VAL A 251 10.89 -6.28 12.07
N GLU A 252 12.19 -6.50 12.10
CA GLU A 252 13.14 -5.63 12.81
C GLU A 252 13.78 -4.62 11.86
N VAL A 253 13.94 -3.41 12.36
CA VAL A 253 14.64 -2.29 11.73
C VAL A 253 15.60 -1.75 12.78
N ASP A 254 16.88 -1.70 12.47
CA ASP A 254 17.96 -1.36 13.42
C ASP A 254 17.85 0.07 13.98
#